data_AF-A0A356WXP1-F1
#
_entry.id   AF-A0A356WXP1-F1
#
_cell.length_a   1.000
_cell.length_b   1.000
_cell.length_c   1.000
_cell.angle_alpha   90.00
_cell.angle_beta   90.00
_cell.angle_gamma   90.00
#
_symmetry.space_group_name_H-M   'P 1'
#
loop_
_entity.id
_entity.type
_entity.pdbx_description
1 polymer ?
#
loop_
_entity_poly.entity_id
_entity_poly.type
_entity_poly.pdbx_seq_one_letter_code
_entity_poly.pdbx_strand_id
1 'polypeptide(L)'
;MNSAKNGSLLIIGCGWLGKKLGQIVAEKNVTVFGTTRTSSNFSELSDHNIKPVKLELPASSLSEIRLPETDSVLISISPGRGDDRSTYPLIMGQLAQVLAERNTQVIMYSSTSVYGNAKGEVTENDATPDPENSNAIVAAEGALRKHVPDAVILRLSG
;
A
#
# COMPACT_ATOMS: atom_id res chain seq x y z
N MET A 1 25.45 21.23 10.85
CA MET A 1 24.07 21.72 10.63
C MET A 1 23.36 20.71 9.74
N ASN A 2 22.75 19.67 10.32
CA ASN A 2 21.89 18.77 9.56
C ASN A 2 20.50 19.38 9.58
N SER A 3 20.13 20.07 8.50
CA SER A 3 18.72 20.33 8.25
C SER A 3 18.07 18.96 8.13
N ALA A 4 17.26 18.56 9.12
CA ALA A 4 16.49 17.32 9.03
C ALA A 4 15.68 17.42 7.74
N LYS A 5 15.97 16.53 6.78
CA LYS A 5 15.20 16.47 5.55
C LYS A 5 13.77 16.13 5.96
N ASN A 6 12.82 17.07 5.77
CA ASN A 6 11.42 16.77 6.03
C ASN A 6 11.02 15.67 5.04
N GLY A 7 10.81 14.45 5.55
CA GLY A 7 10.49 13.30 4.72
C GLY A 7 9.15 13.45 4.01
N SER A 8 8.88 12.53 3.08
CA SER A 8 7.61 12.46 2.37
C SER A 8 7.06 11.03 2.33
N LEU A 9 5.75 10.91 2.56
CA LEU A 9 5.03 9.64 2.58
C LEU A 9 3.84 9.71 1.62
N LEU A 10 3.74 8.74 0.72
CA LEU A 10 2.53 8.49 -0.06
C LEU A 10 1.76 7.31 0.54
N ILE A 11 0.48 7.51 0.87
CA ILE A 11 -0.43 6.46 1.32
C ILE A 11 -1.36 6.10 0.17
N ILE A 12 -1.19 4.92 -0.41
CA ILE A 12 -2.05 4.39 -1.46
C ILE A 12 -3.22 3.63 -0.83
N GLY A 13 -4.45 4.06 -1.11
CA GLY A 13 -5.65 3.58 -0.42
C GLY A 13 -5.81 4.24 0.94
N CYS A 14 -5.88 5.58 0.98
CA CYS A 14 -5.96 6.37 2.21
C CYS A 14 -7.36 6.32 2.84
N GLY A 15 -7.79 5.12 3.24
CA GLY A 15 -9.03 4.85 3.97
C GLY A 15 -8.90 5.14 5.47
N TRP A 16 -9.64 4.41 6.31
CA TRP A 16 -9.65 4.66 7.76
C TRP A 16 -8.26 4.60 8.41
N LEU A 17 -7.50 3.52 8.16
CA LEU A 17 -6.17 3.33 8.74
C LEU A 17 -5.17 4.34 8.15
N GLY A 18 -5.19 4.48 6.83
CA GLY A 18 -4.34 5.44 6.11
C GLY A 18 -4.53 6.87 6.58
N LYS A 19 -5.78 7.31 6.81
CA LYS A 19 -6.09 8.65 7.36
C LYS A 19 -5.52 8.84 8.76
N LYS A 20 -5.74 7.88 9.66
CA LYS A 20 -5.21 7.95 11.03
C LYS A 20 -3.67 8.03 11.05
N LEU A 21 -3.00 7.16 10.30
CA LEU A 21 -1.54 7.19 10.21
C LEU A 21 -1.08 8.50 9.56
N GLY A 22 -1.69 8.88 8.44
CA GLY A 22 -1.31 10.06 7.67
C GLY A 22 -1.38 11.33 8.50
N GLN A 23 -2.42 11.49 9.33
CA GLN A 23 -2.52 12.61 10.26
C GLN A 23 -1.36 12.61 11.27
N ILE A 24 -1.10 11.49 11.94
CA ILE A 24 -0.01 11.37 12.94
C ILE A 24 1.35 11.66 12.31
N VAL A 25 1.56 11.22 11.07
CA VAL A 25 2.81 11.45 10.33
C VAL A 25 2.93 12.91 9.89
N ALA A 26 1.83 13.53 9.42
CA ALA A 26 1.81 14.94 9.04
C ALA A 26 2.14 15.88 10.22
N GLU A 27 1.67 15.55 11.43
CA GLU A 27 1.99 16.27 12.68
C GLU A 27 3.50 16.27 13.01
N LYS A 28 4.28 15.34 12.42
CA LYS A 28 5.74 15.27 12.55
C LYS A 28 6.48 16.08 11.47
N ASN A 29 5.80 17.00 10.78
CA ASN A 29 6.33 17.81 9.67
C ASN A 29 6.78 17.00 8.44
N VAL A 30 6.25 15.79 8.26
CA VAL A 30 6.43 14.97 7.05
C VAL A 30 5.35 15.38 6.04
N THR A 31 5.72 15.52 4.76
CA THR A 31 4.73 15.76 3.71
C THR A 31 3.98 14.47 3.41
N VAL A 32 2.68 14.42 3.68
CA VAL A 32 1.86 13.23 3.42
C VAL A 32 0.95 13.45 2.21
N PHE A 33 0.97 12.50 1.29
CA PHE A 33 0.03 12.37 0.20
C PHE A 33 -0.87 11.16 0.46
N GLY A 34 -2.15 11.25 0.08
CA GLY A 34 -3.11 10.16 0.29
C GLY A 34 -3.96 9.94 -0.95
N THR A 35 -4.05 8.70 -1.43
CA THR A 35 -4.85 8.40 -2.61
C THR A 35 -6.30 8.05 -2.27
N THR A 36 -7.24 8.49 -3.11
CA THR A 36 -8.67 8.18 -3.03
C THR A 36 -9.27 8.08 -4.43
N ARG A 37 -10.37 7.33 -4.59
CA ARG A 37 -11.07 7.15 -5.87
C ARG A 37 -11.86 8.39 -6.30
N THR A 38 -12.46 9.09 -5.32
CA THR A 38 -13.37 10.19 -5.58
C THR A 38 -12.81 11.51 -5.06
N SER A 39 -13.00 12.57 -5.85
CA SER A 39 -12.62 13.93 -5.47
C SER A 39 -13.44 14.47 -4.29
N SER A 40 -14.61 13.89 -4.01
CA SER A 40 -15.43 14.23 -2.84
C SER A 40 -14.71 14.03 -1.50
N ASN A 41 -13.73 13.13 -1.44
CA ASN A 41 -12.97 12.84 -0.23
C ASN A 41 -11.74 13.76 -0.05
N PHE A 42 -11.51 14.69 -0.99
CA PHE A 42 -10.31 15.54 -0.96
C PHE A 42 -10.32 16.51 0.23
N SER A 43 -11.49 17.06 0.59
CA SER A 43 -11.62 17.94 1.75
C SER A 43 -11.27 17.19 3.03
N GLU A 44 -11.83 16.00 3.22
CA GLU A 44 -11.56 15.16 4.39
C GLU A 44 -10.06 14.85 4.55
N LEU A 45 -9.37 14.49 3.45
CA LEU A 45 -7.92 14.27 3.50
C LEU A 45 -7.16 15.56 3.84
N SER A 46 -7.56 16.68 3.25
CA SER A 46 -6.92 17.98 3.50
C SER A 46 -7.09 18.44 4.94
N ASP A 47 -8.25 18.17 5.56
CA ASP A 47 -8.52 18.45 6.97
C ASP A 47 -7.57 17.69 7.92
N HIS A 48 -7.05 16.54 7.47
CA HIS A 48 -6.02 15.77 8.18
C HIS A 48 -4.58 16.16 7.79
N ASN A 49 -4.38 17.29 7.09
CA ASN A 49 -3.09 17.71 6.53
C ASN A 49 -2.49 16.70 5.52
N ILE A 50 -3.34 15.91 4.86
CA ILE A 50 -2.95 14.94 3.84
C ILE A 50 -3.27 15.52 2.46
N LYS A 51 -2.26 15.63 1.59
CA LYS A 51 -2.44 16.10 0.21
C LYS A 51 -3.18 15.04 -0.62
N PRO A 52 -4.40 15.30 -1.10
CA PRO A 52 -5.18 14.29 -1.80
C PRO A 52 -4.65 14.02 -3.21
N VAL A 53 -4.67 12.75 -3.61
CA VAL A 53 -4.32 12.29 -4.97
C VAL A 53 -5.45 11.41 -5.49
N LYS A 54 -5.96 11.70 -6.69
CA LYS A 54 -6.97 10.82 -7.30
C LYS A 54 -6.26 9.59 -7.86
N LEU A 55 -6.75 8.40 -7.49
CA LEU A 55 -6.26 7.13 -8.03
C LEU A 55 -7.40 6.13 -8.09
N GLU A 56 -7.54 5.49 -9.24
CA GLU A 56 -8.48 4.40 -9.46
C GLU A 56 -7.71 3.16 -9.88
N LEU A 57 -8.03 2.03 -9.25
CA LEU A 57 -7.36 0.75 -9.42
C LEU A 57 -8.42 -0.37 -9.44
N PRO A 58 -8.24 -1.44 -10.22
CA PRO A 58 -7.14 -1.62 -11.19
C PRO A 58 -7.21 -0.59 -12.33
N ALA A 59 -6.06 -0.14 -12.80
CA ALA A 59 -5.98 0.80 -13.92
C ALA A 59 -6.11 0.04 -15.25
N SER A 60 -6.63 0.69 -16.29
CA SER A 60 -6.69 0.07 -17.63
C SER A 60 -5.29 -0.05 -18.26
N SER A 61 -4.40 0.89 -17.90
CA SER A 61 -2.99 0.90 -18.29
C SER A 61 -2.13 1.42 -17.14
N LEU A 62 -0.89 0.92 -17.03
CA LEU A 62 0.11 1.46 -16.08
C LEU A 62 0.37 2.96 -16.33
N SER A 63 0.23 3.40 -17.58
CA SER A 63 0.38 4.80 -17.95
C SER A 63 -0.75 5.69 -17.44
N GLU A 64 -1.79 5.19 -16.77
CA GLU A 64 -2.82 6.02 -16.10
C GLU A 64 -2.48 6.27 -14.63
N ILE A 65 -1.57 5.48 -14.06
CA ILE A 65 -1.15 5.61 -12.67
C ILE A 65 -0.20 6.82 -12.58
N ARG A 66 -0.64 7.85 -11.86
CA ARG A 66 0.12 9.07 -11.59
C ARG A 66 0.25 9.26 -10.09
N LEU A 67 1.45 9.01 -9.57
CA LEU A 67 1.76 9.10 -8.15
C LEU A 67 2.87 10.14 -7.93
N PRO A 68 2.78 10.99 -6.89
CA PRO A 68 3.86 11.90 -6.54
C PRO A 68 5.14 11.11 -6.22
N GLU A 69 6.29 11.75 -6.41
CA GLU A 69 7.57 11.23 -5.93
C GLU A 69 7.68 11.47 -4.43
N THR A 70 8.01 10.41 -3.67
CA THR A 70 8.09 10.43 -2.20
C THR A 70 9.21 9.53 -1.70
N ASP A 71 9.75 9.82 -0.51
CA ASP A 71 10.81 9.00 0.11
C ASP A 71 10.28 7.63 0.57
N SER A 72 8.99 7.52 0.88
CA SER A 72 8.34 6.26 1.23
C SER A 72 6.92 6.15 0.69
N VAL A 73 6.48 4.91 0.46
CA VAL A 73 5.13 4.57 0.04
C VAL A 73 4.55 3.53 0.98
N LEU A 74 3.37 3.80 1.50
CA LEU A 74 2.55 2.83 2.22
C LEU A 74 1.37 2.40 1.34
N ILE A 75 1.33 1.13 0.96
CA ILE A 75 0.18 0.51 0.32
C ILE A 75 -0.78 0.04 1.42
N SER A 76 -1.84 0.82 1.63
CA SER A 76 -2.90 0.61 2.61
C SER A 76 -4.23 0.17 1.94
N ILE A 77 -4.15 -0.44 0.75
CA ILE A 77 -5.31 -0.99 0.05
C ILE A 77 -5.71 -2.32 0.71
N SER A 78 -6.96 -2.43 1.14
CA SER A 78 -7.51 -3.69 1.65
C SER A 78 -7.73 -4.70 0.51
N PRO A 79 -7.60 -6.02 0.77
CA PRO A 79 -7.89 -7.06 -0.21
C PRO A 79 -9.37 -7.15 -0.62
N GLY A 80 -10.27 -6.32 -0.09
CA GLY A 80 -11.70 -6.37 -0.43
C GLY A 80 -12.37 -7.68 0.01
N ARG A 81 -13.58 -7.92 -0.50
CA ARG A 81 -14.35 -9.16 -0.29
C ARG A 81 -14.95 -9.59 -1.63
N GLY A 82 -15.20 -10.90 -1.81
CA GLY A 82 -15.77 -11.43 -3.05
C GLY A 82 -14.90 -11.13 -4.27
N ASP A 83 -15.52 -10.63 -5.34
CA ASP A 83 -14.86 -10.36 -6.63
C ASP A 83 -13.71 -9.35 -6.51
N ASP A 84 -13.83 -8.34 -5.64
CA ASP A 84 -12.76 -7.37 -5.37
C ASP A 84 -11.46 -8.07 -4.93
N ARG A 85 -11.59 -9.20 -4.21
CA ARG A 85 -10.43 -9.96 -3.70
C ARG A 85 -9.65 -10.66 -4.80
N SER A 86 -10.32 -11.06 -5.88
CA SER A 86 -9.66 -11.68 -7.04
C SER A 86 -8.80 -10.68 -7.82
N THR A 87 -9.14 -9.39 -7.77
CA THR A 87 -8.39 -8.33 -8.45
C THR A 87 -7.19 -7.82 -7.64
N TYR A 88 -7.10 -8.19 -6.35
CA TYR A 88 -6.08 -7.68 -5.46
C TYR A 88 -4.62 -7.96 -5.91
N PRO A 89 -4.28 -9.18 -6.40
CA PRO A 89 -2.95 -9.44 -6.96
C PRO A 89 -2.63 -8.57 -8.19
N LEU A 90 -3.61 -8.35 -9.07
CA LEU A 90 -3.47 -7.49 -10.23
C LEU A 90 -3.14 -6.05 -9.80
N ILE A 91 -3.88 -5.52 -8.83
CA ILE A 91 -3.65 -4.17 -8.28
C ILE A 91 -2.23 -4.05 -7.71
N MET A 92 -1.78 -5.03 -6.91
CA MET A 92 -0.42 -5.01 -6.36
C MET A 92 0.63 -5.09 -7.46
N GLY A 93 0.45 -5.94 -8.47
CA GLY A 93 1.37 -6.06 -9.60
C GLY A 93 1.47 -4.76 -10.42
N GLN A 94 0.37 -4.02 -10.60
CA GLN A 94 0.39 -2.72 -11.27
C GLN A 94 1.16 -1.67 -10.45
N LEU A 95 0.90 -1.60 -9.14
CA LEU A 95 1.63 -0.70 -8.26
C LEU A 95 3.12 -1.04 -8.20
N ALA A 96 3.45 -2.32 -8.10
CA ALA A 96 4.82 -2.79 -8.02
C ALA A 96 5.62 -2.38 -9.26
N GLN A 97 5.04 -2.51 -10.46
CA GLN A 97 5.69 -2.07 -11.70
C GLN A 97 5.92 -0.55 -11.74
N VAL A 98 4.97 0.26 -11.27
CA VAL A 98 5.10 1.73 -11.22
C VAL A 98 6.14 2.17 -10.18
N LEU A 99 6.28 1.41 -9.10
CA LEU A 99 7.19 1.73 -7.98
C LEU A 99 8.59 1.15 -8.15
N ALA A 100 8.79 0.13 -9.00
CA ALA A 100 10.04 -0.61 -9.14
C ALA A 100 11.27 0.25 -9.46
N GLU A 101 11.09 1.30 -10.25
CA GLU A 101 12.19 2.19 -10.68
C GLU A 101 12.35 3.41 -9.79
N ARG A 102 11.51 3.55 -8.75
CA ARG A 102 11.56 4.69 -7.83
C ARG A 102 12.53 4.41 -6.70
N ASN A 103 13.30 5.43 -6.33
CA ASN A 103 14.12 5.39 -5.13
C ASN A 103 13.26 5.69 -3.88
N THR A 104 12.34 4.78 -3.54
CA THR A 104 11.37 4.93 -2.45
C THR A 104 11.24 3.64 -1.64
N GLN A 105 11.12 3.75 -0.32
CA GLN A 105 10.84 2.58 0.51
C GLN A 105 9.37 2.20 0.39
N VAL A 106 9.08 1.00 -0.10
CA VAL A 106 7.70 0.48 -0.19
C VAL A 106 7.37 -0.36 1.04
N ILE A 107 6.22 -0.08 1.64
CA ILE A 107 5.63 -0.81 2.77
C ILE A 107 4.22 -1.22 2.38
N MET A 108 3.84 -2.47 2.63
CA MET A 108 2.49 -2.99 2.37
C MET A 108 1.85 -3.45 3.66
N TYR A 109 0.58 -3.10 3.86
CA TYR A 109 -0.27 -3.78 4.82
C TYR A 109 -0.85 -5.04 4.20
N SER A 110 -0.54 -6.17 4.81
CA SER A 110 -1.09 -7.48 4.51
C SER A 110 -1.89 -8.00 5.72
N SER A 111 -2.29 -9.26 5.68
CA SER A 111 -3.15 -9.90 6.68
C SER A 111 -2.56 -11.24 7.09
N THR A 112 -2.75 -11.63 8.34
CA THR A 112 -2.43 -12.99 8.82
C THR A 112 -3.26 -14.09 8.15
N SER A 113 -4.30 -13.77 7.37
CA SER A 113 -5.04 -14.78 6.60
C SER A 113 -4.22 -15.43 5.47
N VAL A 114 -2.99 -14.97 5.22
CA VAL A 114 -1.99 -15.71 4.41
C VAL A 114 -1.68 -17.09 4.99
N TYR A 115 -1.81 -17.27 6.31
CA TYR A 115 -1.56 -18.54 7.00
C TYR A 115 -2.74 -19.52 6.93
N GLY A 116 -3.87 -19.10 6.32
CA GLY A 116 -5.06 -19.94 6.18
C GLY A 116 -5.57 -20.48 7.51
N ASN A 117 -5.69 -21.81 7.61
CA ASN A 117 -6.17 -22.52 8.79
C ASN A 117 -5.03 -23.11 9.65
N ALA A 118 -3.82 -22.55 9.56
CA ALA A 118 -2.70 -22.95 10.40
C ALA A 118 -3.08 -22.89 11.89
N LYS A 119 -2.57 -23.85 12.66
CA LYS A 119 -2.84 -23.97 14.10
C LYS A 119 -1.53 -23.89 14.87
N GLY A 120 -1.58 -23.29 16.06
CA GLY A 120 -0.41 -23.12 16.91
C GLY A 120 0.36 -21.85 16.57
N GLU A 121 1.65 -21.87 16.89
CA GLU A 121 2.56 -20.77 16.58
C GLU A 121 2.86 -20.76 15.07
N VAL A 122 2.80 -19.56 14.48
CA VAL A 122 3.15 -19.32 13.07
C VAL A 122 4.14 -18.19 12.99
N THR A 123 5.01 -18.25 11.99
CA THR A 123 6.08 -17.30 11.69
C THR A 123 5.93 -16.78 10.27
N GLU A 124 6.73 -15.79 9.88
CA GLU A 124 6.74 -15.24 8.52
C GLU A 124 7.12 -16.30 7.47
N ASN A 125 7.88 -17.32 7.85
CA ASN A 125 8.31 -18.41 6.97
C ASN A 125 7.19 -19.40 6.62
N ASP A 126 6.07 -19.39 7.36
CA ASP A 126 4.94 -20.30 7.13
C ASP A 126 4.02 -19.85 5.97
N ALA A 127 4.30 -18.70 5.38
CA ALA A 127 3.69 -18.26 4.13
C ALA A 127 4.72 -17.55 3.26
N THR A 128 5.05 -18.11 2.11
CA THR A 128 5.98 -17.50 1.15
C THR A 128 5.19 -16.67 0.13
N PRO A 129 5.52 -15.38 -0.07
CA PRO A 129 4.96 -14.59 -1.16
C PRO A 129 5.17 -15.27 -2.52
N ASP A 130 4.07 -15.51 -3.25
CA ASP A 130 4.09 -16.23 -4.52
C ASP A 130 2.94 -15.72 -5.41
N PRO A 131 3.22 -15.07 -6.56
CA PRO A 131 2.20 -14.47 -7.41
C PRO A 131 1.19 -15.47 -8.00
N GLU A 132 1.53 -16.76 -8.06
CA GLU A 132 0.67 -17.82 -8.61
C GLU A 132 -0.13 -18.55 -7.52
N ASN A 133 -0.06 -18.07 -6.26
CA ASN A 133 -0.74 -18.72 -5.14
C ASN A 133 -2.28 -18.59 -5.22
N SER A 134 -3.00 -19.64 -4.83
CA SER A 134 -4.46 -19.61 -4.81
C SER A 134 -5.06 -18.70 -3.73
N ASN A 135 -4.31 -18.40 -2.66
CA ASN A 135 -4.66 -17.36 -1.71
C ASN A 135 -4.32 -15.99 -2.30
N ALA A 136 -5.35 -15.22 -2.65
CA ALA A 136 -5.20 -13.91 -3.26
C ALA A 136 -4.32 -12.92 -2.48
N ILE A 137 -4.17 -13.07 -1.16
CA ILE A 137 -3.27 -12.20 -0.38
C ILE A 137 -1.82 -12.63 -0.55
N VAL A 138 -1.54 -13.93 -0.55
CA VAL A 138 -0.20 -14.48 -0.84
C VAL A 138 0.21 -14.14 -2.27
N ALA A 139 -0.72 -14.24 -3.22
CA ALA A 139 -0.55 -13.80 -4.59
C ALA A 139 -0.24 -12.31 -4.70
N ALA A 140 -0.94 -11.47 -3.93
CA ALA A 140 -0.69 -10.04 -3.90
C ALA A 140 0.67 -9.67 -3.30
N GLU A 141 1.08 -10.33 -2.20
CA GLU A 141 2.44 -10.19 -1.64
C GLU A 141 3.51 -10.60 -2.66
N GLY A 142 3.29 -11.71 -3.38
CA GLY A 142 4.20 -12.20 -4.42
C GLY A 142 4.27 -11.27 -5.63
N ALA A 143 3.14 -10.74 -6.09
CA ALA A 143 3.05 -9.78 -7.19
C ALA A 143 3.80 -8.48 -6.85
N LEU A 144 3.74 -8.03 -5.59
CA LEU A 144 4.53 -6.89 -5.12
C LEU A 144 6.04 -7.21 -5.15
N ARG A 145 6.44 -8.30 -4.50
CA ARG A 145 7.87 -8.68 -4.39
C ARG A 145 8.54 -8.99 -5.71
N LYS A 146 7.78 -9.40 -6.72
CA LYS A 146 8.31 -9.65 -8.07
C LYS A 146 9.02 -8.44 -8.67
N HIS A 147 8.55 -7.23 -8.38
CA HIS A 147 9.13 -5.99 -8.90
C HIS A 147 9.75 -5.10 -7.82
N VAL A 148 9.37 -5.28 -6.56
CA VAL A 148 9.92 -4.54 -5.40
C VAL A 148 10.39 -5.55 -4.34
N PRO A 149 11.54 -6.22 -4.55
CA PRO A 149 11.98 -7.35 -3.71
C PRO A 149 12.30 -6.96 -2.26
N ASP A 150 12.63 -5.69 -2.02
CA ASP A 150 12.93 -5.08 -0.73
C ASP A 150 11.71 -4.44 -0.06
N ALA A 151 10.50 -4.63 -0.61
CA ALA A 151 9.27 -4.19 0.02
C ALA A 151 9.09 -4.83 1.41
N VAL A 152 8.76 -3.99 2.39
CA VAL A 152 8.42 -4.43 3.74
C VAL A 152 6.94 -4.80 3.79
N ILE A 153 6.64 -6.06 4.07
CA ILE A 153 5.27 -6.57 4.15
C ILE A 153 4.91 -6.78 5.62
N LEU A 154 3.90 -6.05 6.09
CA LEU A 154 3.42 -6.14 7.46
C LEU A 154 2.14 -6.96 7.49
N ARG A 155 2.20 -8.20 7.98
CA ARG A 155 1.04 -9.08 8.15
C ARG A 155 0.32 -8.76 9.45
N LEU A 156 -0.60 -7.80 9.38
CA LEU A 156 -1.33 -7.33 10.55
C LEU A 156 -2.42 -8.33 10.97
N SER A 157 -2.59 -8.50 12.28
CA SER A 157 -3.69 -9.24 12.89
C SER A 157 -4.68 -8.28 13.55
N GLY A 158 -5.95 -8.68 13.63
CA GLY A 158 -7.05 -7.88 14.18
C GLY A 158 -8.40 -8.29 13.61
#